data_AF-A0A2E2KJB6-F1
#
_entry.id   AF-A0A2E2KJB6-F1
#
_cell.length_a   1.000
_cell.length_b   1.000
_cell.length_c   1.000
_cell.angle_alpha   90.00
_cell.angle_beta   90.00
_cell.angle_gamma   90.00
#
_symmetry.space_group_name_H-M   'P 1'
#
loop_
_entity.id
_entity.type
_entity.pdbx_description
1 polymer ?
#
loop_
_entity_poly.entity_id
_entity_poly.type
_entity_poly.pdbx_seq_one_letter_code
_entity_poly.pdbx_strand_id
1 'polypeptide(L)' 'MKSYLFSTDNDRGGVILCDIDTLPDAVEYLQQRFKGVVRVEQGRDYWSEEEGFGSLAVPDEPSSS' A
#
# COMPACT_ATOMS: atom_id res chain seq x y z
N MET A 1 2.39 -13.92 7.58
CA MET A 1 1.21 -13.44 6.81
C MET A 1 0.87 -12.00 7.16
N LYS A 2 0.86 -11.11 6.16
CA LYS A 2 0.52 -9.68 6.26
C LYS A 2 -0.67 -9.37 5.35
N SER A 3 -1.43 -8.34 5.71
CA SER A 3 -2.51 -7.81 4.87
C SER A 3 -2.04 -6.58 4.11
N TYR A 4 -2.29 -6.55 2.80
CA TYR A 4 -2.06 -5.38 1.95
C TYR A 4 -3.37 -4.95 1.33
N LEU A 5 -3.65 -3.65 1.36
CA LEU A 5 -4.74 -3.04 0.60
C LEU A 5 -4.18 -2.58 -0.73
N PHE A 6 -4.90 -2.79 -1.83
CA PHE A 6 -4.49 -2.27 -3.13
C PHE A 6 -5.68 -1.72 -3.91
N SER A 7 -5.39 -0.75 -4.78
CA SER A 7 -6.35 -0.09 -5.65
C SER A 7 -5.83 -0.07 -7.09
N THR A 8 -6.74 -0.21 -8.04
CA THR A 8 -6.44 -0.09 -9.47
C THR A 8 -7.03 1.18 -10.08
N ASP A 9 -6.58 1.54 -11.28
CA ASP A 9 -6.98 2.74 -12.04
C ASP A 9 -8.48 2.83 -12.34
N ASN A 10 -9.18 1.69 -12.34
CA ASN A 10 -10.62 1.58 -12.60
C ASN A 10 -11.46 1.48 -11.31
N ASP A 11 -10.99 2.08 -10.22
CA ASP A 11 -11.61 2.07 -8.88
C ASP A 11 -11.89 0.66 -8.31
N ARG A 12 -11.23 -0.36 -8.86
CA ARG A 12 -11.31 -1.74 -8.36
C ARG A 12 -10.15 -1.97 -7.41
N GLY A 13 -10.44 -2.40 -6.20
CA GLY A 13 -9.42 -2.65 -5.18
C GLY A 13 -9.85 -3.76 -4.24
N GLY A 14 -8.91 -4.21 -3.42
CA GLY A 14 -9.17 -5.27 -2.45
C GLY A 14 -8.09 -5.41 -1.40
N VAL A 15 -8.38 -6.23 -0.39
CA VAL A 15 -7.40 -6.66 0.61
C VAL A 15 -6.90 -8.04 0.22
N ILE A 16 -5.58 -8.22 0.27
CA ILE A 16 -4.95 -9.53 0.12
C ILE A 16 -4.21 -9.91 1.40
N LEU A 17 -4.28 -11.19 1.74
CA LEU A 17 -3.48 -11.82 2.80
C LEU A 17 -2.43 -12.69 2.13
N CYS A 18 -1.15 -12.41 2.38
CA CYS A 18 -0.05 -13.21 1.83
C CYS A 18 1.13 -13.28 2.81
N ASP A 19 2.06 -14.22 2.58
CA ASP A 19 3.31 -14.34 3.34
C ASP A 19 4.44 -13.47 2.78
N ILE A 20 4.09 -12.33 2.18
CA ILE A 20 5.06 -11.34 1.73
C ILE A 20 5.40 -10.41 2.89
N ASP A 21 6.68 -10.32 3.23
CA ASP A 21 7.16 -9.54 4.37
C ASP A 21 7.44 -8.06 4.05
N THR A 22 7.61 -7.71 2.78
CA THR A 22 7.98 -6.34 2.38
C THR A 22 6.94 -5.73 1.45
N LEU A 23 6.70 -4.42 1.60
CA LEU A 23 5.81 -3.68 0.70
C LEU A 23 6.28 -3.71 -0.77
N PRO A 24 7.58 -3.59 -1.10
CA PRO A 24 8.06 -3.70 -2.48
C PRO A 24 7.72 -5.03 -3.15
N ASP A 25 7.96 -6.17 -2.49
CA ASP A 25 7.56 -7.48 -3.02
C ASP A 25 6.04 -7.55 -3.24
N ALA A 26 5.26 -6.97 -2.31
CA ALA A 26 3.81 -7.00 -2.41
C ALA A 26 3.33 -6.18 -3.62
N VAL A 27 3.95 -5.03 -3.88
CA VAL A 27 3.69 -4.19 -5.06
C VAL A 27 3.99 -4.97 -6.34
N GLU A 28 5.19 -5.55 -6.46
CA GLU A 28 5.56 -6.31 -7.66
C GLU A 28 4.59 -7.49 -7.90
N TYR A 29 4.27 -8.24 -6.83
CA TYR A 29 3.31 -9.33 -6.90
C TYR A 29 1.91 -8.87 -7.34
N LEU A 30 1.43 -7.76 -6.79
CA LEU A 30 0.11 -7.21 -7.11
C LEU A 30 0.05 -6.68 -8.53
N GLN A 31 1.09 -5.98 -9.01
CA GLN A 31 1.17 -5.49 -10.38
C GLN A 31 1.22 -6.63 -11.42
N GLN A 32 1.86 -7.74 -11.09
CA GLN A 32 1.86 -8.94 -11.95
C GLN A 32 0.49 -9.63 -11.98
N ARG A 33 -0.25 -9.59 -10.86
CA ARG A 33 -1.53 -10.31 -10.70
C ARG A 33 -2.73 -9.51 -11.17
N PHE A 34 -2.74 -8.20 -10.94
CA PHE A 34 -3.84 -7.30 -11.23
C PHE A 34 -3.36 -6.21 -12.18
N LYS A 35 -4.06 -6.02 -13.30
CA LYS A 35 -3.75 -4.91 -14.20
C LYS A 35 -4.19 -3.59 -13.59
N GLY A 36 -3.33 -2.59 -13.76
CA GLY A 36 -3.64 -1.21 -13.42
C GLY A 36 -3.55 -0.91 -11.92
N VAL A 37 -2.80 -1.68 -11.14
CA VAL A 37 -2.54 -1.37 -9.73
C VAL A 37 -1.82 -0.02 -9.61
N VAL A 38 -2.50 0.96 -9.02
CA VAL A 38 -1.99 2.34 -8.86
C VAL A 38 -1.58 2.65 -7.42
N ARG A 39 -2.05 1.87 -6.44
CA ARG A 39 -1.74 2.06 -5.03
C ARG A 39 -1.72 0.75 -4.25
N VAL A 40 -0.75 0.61 -3.33
CA VAL A 40 -0.65 -0.50 -2.39
C VAL A 40 -0.31 0.05 -1.01
N GLU A 41 -1.00 -0.39 0.04
CA GLU A 41 -0.90 0.14 1.39
C GLU A 41 -0.77 -0.98 2.42
N GLN A 42 0.13 -0.77 3.38
CA GLN A 42 0.35 -1.61 4.54
C GLN A 42 0.47 -0.71 5.77
N GLY A 43 -0.59 -0.63 6.56
CA GLY A 43 -0.61 0.21 7.75
C GLY A 43 -0.34 1.68 7.42
N ARG A 44 0.87 2.16 7.72
CA ARG A 44 1.31 3.53 7.42
C ARG A 44 2.14 3.63 6.15
N ASP A 45 2.74 2.53 5.71
CA ASP A 45 3.57 2.50 4.52
C ASP A 45 2.71 2.31 3.28
N TYR A 46 3.05 3.02 2.21
CA TYR A 46 2.33 2.94 0.96
C TYR A 46 3.28 3.03 -0.23
N TRP A 47 2.78 2.54 -1.36
CA TRP A 47 3.34 2.76 -2.66
C TRP A 47 2.23 3.28 -3.58
N SER A 48 2.55 4.25 -4.42
CA SER A 48 1.69 4.66 -5.54
C SER A 48 2.50 4.79 -6.83
N GLU A 49 1.81 4.68 -7.96
CA GLU A 49 2.43 4.88 -9.28
C GLU A 49 2.99 6.30 -9.43
N GLU A 50 2.32 7.31 -8.86
CA GLU A 50 2.71 8.71 -8.97
C GLU A 50 3.83 9.14 -8.01
N GLU A 51 3.80 8.68 -6.75
CA GLU A 51 4.74 9.13 -5.72
C GLU A 51 5.84 8.11 -5.40
N GLY A 52 5.67 6.85 -5.82
CA GLY A 52 6.53 5.76 -5.39
C GLY A 52 6.28 5.36 -3.94
N PHE A 53 7.32 4.91 -3.24
CA PHE A 53 7.22 4.46 -1.84
C PHE A 53 7.24 5.65 -0.87
N GLY A 54 6.30 5.64 0.08
CA GLY A 54 6.21 6.64 1.14
C GLY A 54 5.59 6.06 2.41
N SER A 55 5.53 6.88 3.44
CA SER A 55 4.87 6.54 4.70
C SER A 55 4.00 7.72 5.15
N LEU A 56 2.80 7.44 5.62
CA LEU A 56 1.90 8.46 6.17
C LEU A 56 2.57 9.14 7.36
N ALA A 57 2.58 10.47 7.36
CA ALA A 57 3.07 11.26 8.48
C ALA A 57 2.31 10.84 9.75
N VAL A 58 3.04 10.67 10.85
CA VAL A 58 2.39 10.51 12.15
C VAL A 58 1.58 11.78 12.40
N PRO A 59 0.28 11.69 12.76
CA PRO A 59 -0.41 12.86 13.25
C PRO A 59 0.38 13.33 14.47
N ASP A 60 0.92 14.54 14.38
CA ASP A 60 1.48 15.25 15.52
C ASP A 60 0.36 15.27 16.57
N GLU A 61 0.47 14.41 17.60
CA GLU A 61 -0.33 14.59 18.80
C GLU A 61 -0.13 16.06 19.18
N PRO A 62 -1.19 16.88 19.34
CA PRO A 62 -0.98 18.22 19.84
C PRO A 62 -0.33 18.02 21.20
N SER A 63 0.97 18.31 21.29
CA SER A 63 1.71 18.33 22.54
C SER A 63 0.89 19.20 23.46
N SER A 64 0.19 18.56 24.40
CA SER A 64 -0.60 19.24 25.40
C SER A 64 0.39 20.07 26.20
N SER A 65 0.41 21.38 25.93
CA SER A 65 1.07 22.40 26.74
C SER A 65 0.07 23.01 27.70
#